data_AF-A0A3D5Q669-F1
#
_entry.id   AF-A0A3D5Q669-F1
#
_cell.length_a   1.000
_cell.length_b   1.000
_cell.length_c   1.000
_cell.angle_alpha   90.00
_cell.angle_beta   90.00
_cell.angle_gamma   90.00
#
_symmetry.space_group_name_H-M   'P 1'
#
loop_
_entity.id
_entity.type
_entity.pdbx_description
1 polymer ?
#
loop_
_entity_poly.entity_id
_entity_poly.type
_entity_poly.pdbx_seq_one_letter_code
_entity_poly.pdbx_strand_id
1 'polypeptide(L)' 'CRPARHKTIETTGIMLQMVSAGRGVSALPGWLVDEYRERIPVETVRLGEGGVHKQIWLGLRESDSTVDYLKAFVQLAS' A
#
# COMPACT_ATOMS: atom_id res chain seq x y z
N CYS A 1 11.22 -19.13 9.48
CA CYS A 1 10.53 -19.52 8.24
C CYS A 1 10.87 -18.53 7.13
N ARG A 2 10.97 -18.97 5.87
CA ARG A 2 11.16 -18.10 4.70
C ARG A 2 10.30 -18.61 3.53
N PRO A 3 9.79 -17.73 2.64
CA PRO A 3 9.02 -18.17 1.48
C PRO A 3 9.87 -19.02 0.54
N ALA A 4 9.22 -19.92 -0.20
CA ALA A 4 9.89 -20.88 -1.07
C ALA A 4 10.65 -20.21 -2.23
N ARG A 5 10.11 -19.11 -2.76
CA ARG A 5 10.71 -18.34 -3.86
C ARG A 5 10.24 -16.88 -3.80
N HIS A 6 11.15 -15.96 -4.08
CA HIS A 6 10.80 -14.56 -4.35
C HIS A 6 10.76 -14.31 -5.86
N LYS A 7 9.74 -13.59 -6.33
CA LYS A 7 9.64 -13.10 -7.69
C LYS A 7 9.49 -11.59 -7.65
N THR A 8 10.48 -10.86 -8.17
CA THR A 8 10.41 -9.40 -8.28
C THR A 8 9.45 -9.02 -9.40
N ILE A 9 8.47 -8.19 -9.07
CA ILE A 9 7.52 -7.58 -10.02
C ILE A 9 7.47 -6.10 -9.65
N GLU A 10 7.79 -5.22 -10.59
CA GLU A 10 7.91 -3.79 -10.31
C GLU A 10 6.56 -3.05 -10.34
N THR A 11 5.56 -3.62 -11.01
CA THR A 11 4.24 -2.99 -11.15
C THR A 11 3.19 -3.67 -10.28
N THR A 12 2.52 -2.92 -9.41
CA THR A 12 1.45 -3.40 -8.53
C THR A 12 0.33 -4.12 -9.29
N GLY A 13 -0.10 -3.59 -10.44
CA GLY A 13 -1.16 -4.20 -11.24
C GLY A 13 -0.82 -5.62 -11.70
N ILE A 14 0.40 -5.84 -12.22
CA ILE A 14 0.88 -7.17 -12.63
C ILE A 14 1.01 -8.09 -11.41
N MET A 15 1.47 -7.55 -10.28
CA MET A 15 1.59 -8.30 -9.04
C MET A 15 0.22 -8.82 -8.56
N LEU A 16 -0.81 -7.98 -8.57
CA LEU A 16 -2.18 -8.36 -8.22
C LEU A 16 -2.77 -9.38 -9.19
N GLN A 17 -2.54 -9.23 -10.50
CA GLN A 17 -2.95 -10.22 -11.50
C GLN A 17 -2.30 -11.60 -11.25
N MET A 18 -1.02 -11.62 -10.88
CA MET A 18 -0.32 -12.87 -10.53
C MET A 18 -0.90 -13.53 -9.27
N VAL A 19 -1.23 -12.74 -8.24
CA VAL A 19 -1.88 -13.25 -7.02
C VAL A 19 -3.27 -13.80 -7.33
N SER A 20 -4.08 -13.05 -8.09
CA SER A 20 -5.42 -13.47 -8.52
C SER A 20 -5.39 -14.75 -9.36
N ALA A 21 -4.35 -14.92 -10.19
CA ALA A 21 -4.10 -16.15 -10.95
C ALA A 21 -3.54 -17.31 -10.11
N GLY A 22 -3.46 -17.19 -8.78
CA GLY A 22 -2.94 -18.22 -7.87
C GLY A 22 -1.43 -18.46 -7.98
N ARG A 23 -0.68 -17.50 -8.55
CA ARG A 23 0.76 -17.65 -8.84
C ARG A 23 1.66 -17.11 -7.73
N GLY A 24 1.12 -16.88 -6.54
CA GLY A 24 1.86 -16.45 -5.37
C GLY A 24 1.02 -15.65 -4.39
N VAL A 25 1.69 -15.07 -3.41
CA VAL A 25 1.14 -14.14 -2.43
C VAL A 25 1.98 -12.87 -2.43
N SER A 26 1.39 -11.76 -1.99
CA SER A 26 2.11 -10.49 -1.82
C SER A 26 1.70 -9.79 -0.53
N ALA A 27 2.61 -8.99 0.02
CA ALA A 27 2.34 -8.09 1.13
C ALA A 27 2.24 -6.66 0.59
N LEU A 28 1.06 -6.08 0.68
CA LEU A 28 0.75 -4.72 0.21
C LEU A 28 0.04 -3.95 1.34
N PRO A 29 0.04 -2.61 1.29
CA PRO A 29 -0.81 -1.82 2.18
C PRO A 29 -2.29 -2.22 2.00
N GLY A 30 -3.03 -2.34 3.11
CA GLY A 30 -4.43 -2.79 3.07
C GLY A 30 -5.31 -1.88 2.20
N TRP A 31 -5.17 -0.56 2.36
CA TRP A 31 -5.89 0.45 1.58
C TRP A 31 -5.70 0.27 0.07
N LEU A 32 -4.50 -0.14 -0.37
CA LEU A 32 -4.20 -0.35 -1.77
C LEU A 32 -4.91 -1.58 -2.32
N VAL A 33 -5.14 -2.62 -1.51
CA VAL A 33 -5.90 -3.79 -1.95
C VAL A 33 -7.38 -3.47 -2.00
N ASP A 34 -7.89 -2.68 -1.04
CA ASP A 34 -9.29 -2.27 -0.99
C ASP A 34 -9.71 -1.48 -2.24
N GLU A 35 -8.84 -0.59 -2.75
CA GLU A 35 -9.07 0.12 -4.03
C GLU A 35 -9.22 -0.82 -5.24
N TYR A 36 -8.57 -1.98 -5.23
CA TYR A 36 -8.55 -2.91 -6.36
C TYR A 36 -9.55 -4.06 -6.21
N ARG A 37 -10.15 -4.23 -5.03
CA ARG A 37 -11.01 -5.37 -4.69
C ARG A 37 -12.23 -5.47 -5.61
N GLU A 38 -12.74 -4.34 -6.07
CA GLU A 38 -13.86 -4.30 -7.03
C GLU A 38 -13.49 -4.82 -8.43
N ARG A 39 -12.20 -4.78 -8.78
CA ARG A 39 -11.71 -5.04 -10.14
C ARG A 39 -10.97 -6.36 -10.27
N ILE A 40 -10.35 -6.83 -9.19
CA ILE A 40 -9.51 -8.02 -9.17
C ILE A 40 -9.96 -8.90 -8.00
N PRO A 41 -10.34 -10.17 -8.25
CA PRO A 41 -10.74 -11.07 -7.18
C PRO A 41 -9.49 -11.52 -6.41
N VAL A 42 -9.20 -10.78 -5.33
CA VAL A 42 -8.14 -11.08 -4.36
C VAL A 42 -8.70 -10.94 -2.95
N GLU A 43 -8.22 -11.79 -2.06
CA GLU A 43 -8.55 -11.73 -0.64
C GLU A 43 -7.35 -11.29 0.20
N THR A 44 -7.63 -10.58 1.29
CA THR A 44 -6.63 -10.10 2.23
C THR A 44 -6.63 -10.95 3.49
N VAL A 45 -5.43 -11.18 4.03
CA VAL A 45 -5.23 -11.83 5.33
C VAL A 45 -4.33 -10.97 6.20
N ARG A 46 -4.52 -11.06 7.52
CA ARG A 46 -3.66 -10.37 8.48
C ARG A 46 -2.32 -11.09 8.61
N LEU A 47 -1.24 -10.31 8.68
CA LEU A 47 0.09 -10.82 8.98
C LEU A 47 0.28 -10.95 10.50
N GLY A 48 -0.02 -12.14 11.03
CA GLY A 48 0.00 -12.43 12.48
C GLY A 48 -1.27 -11.93 13.19
N GLU A 49 -1.40 -12.24 14.49
CA GLU A 49 -2.60 -11.91 15.28
C GLU A 49 -2.86 -10.40 15.37
N GLY A 50 -1.79 -9.61 15.48
CA GLY A 50 -1.86 -8.15 15.55
C GLY A 50 -1.79 -7.44 14.20
N GLY A 51 -1.54 -8.16 13.09
CA GLY A 51 -1.27 -7.53 11.80
C GLY A 51 0.07 -6.76 11.75
N VAL A 52 0.33 -6.12 10.61
CA VAL A 52 1.50 -5.25 10.41
C VAL A 52 1.00 -3.88 9.99
N HIS A 53 1.17 -2.90 10.88
CA HIS A 53 0.75 -1.52 10.64
C HIS A 53 1.95 -0.66 10.22
N LYS A 54 1.74 0.20 9.22
CA LYS A 54 2.73 1.14 8.71
C LYS A 54 2.09 2.52 8.58
N GLN A 55 2.86 3.55 8.89
CA GLN A 55 2.46 4.95 8.74
C GLN A 55 3.17 5.55 7.52
N ILE A 56 2.45 6.36 6.77
CA ILE A 56 3.02 7.20 5.71
C ILE A 56 3.09 8.61 6.29
N TRP A 57 4.30 9.13 6.40
CA TRP A 57 4.54 10.47 6.93
C TRP A 57 4.66 11.47 5.78
N LEU A 58 4.05 12.63 5.96
CA LEU A 58 4.23 13.76 5.07
C LEU A 58 5.41 14.61 5.54
N GLY A 59 6.39 14.83 4.66
CA GLY A 59 7.54 15.70 4.92
C GLY A 59 7.38 17.06 4.25
N LEU A 60 7.64 18.13 4.98
CA LEU A 60 7.63 19.51 4.49
C LEU A 60 8.96 20.16 4.83
N ARG A 61 9.49 21.00 3.95
CA ARG A 61 10.65 21.85 4.28
C ARG A 61 10.20 22.93 5.25
N GLU A 62 11.03 23.24 6.24
CA GLU A 62 10.73 24.30 7.22
C GLU A 62 10.44 25.64 6.55
N SER A 63 11.20 25.97 5.50
CA SER A 63 11.00 27.18 4.69
C SER A 63 9.63 27.26 4.02
N ASP A 64 9.02 26.11 3.73
CA ASP A 64 7.79 26.01 2.96
C ASP A 64 6.55 25.88 3.87
N SER A 65 6.75 25.85 5.18
CA SER A 65 5.68 25.73 6.19
C SER A 65 4.66 26.87 6.12
N THR A 66 5.03 28.01 5.54
CA THR A 66 4.17 29.18 5.39
C THR A 66 3.38 29.20 4.09
N VAL A 67 3.71 28.34 3.12
CA VAL A 67 3.12 28.33 1.77
C VAL A 67 1.64 27.94 1.84
N ASP A 68 0.77 28.83 1.36
CA ASP A 68 -0.67 28.72 1.56
C ASP A 68 -1.28 27.46 0.95
N TYR A 69 -0.87 27.05 -0.25
CA TYR A 69 -1.40 25.84 -0.87
C TYR A 69 -0.95 24.56 -0.13
N LEU A 70 0.24 24.56 0.48
CA LEU A 70 0.71 23.43 1.29
C LEU A 70 -0.08 23.34 2.60
N LYS A 71 -0.33 24.48 3.26
CA LYS A 71 -1.20 24.53 4.44
C LYS A 71 -2.61 24.03 4.13
N ALA A 72 -3.20 24.51 3.03
CA ALA A 72 -4.53 24.09 2.60
C ALA A 72 -4.58 22.59 2.31
N PHE A 73 -3.55 22.04 1.66
CA PHE A 73 -3.45 20.60 1.42
C PHE A 73 -3.39 19.79 2.72
N VAL A 74 -2.55 20.20 3.68
CA VAL A 74 -2.45 19.53 4.99
C VAL A 74 -3.77 19.58 5.74
N GLN A 75 -4.45 20.74 5.73
CA GLN A 75 -5.77 20.90 6.37
C GLN A 75 -6.84 19.98 5.75
N LEU A 76 -6.81 19.76 4.43
CA LEU A 76 -7.74 18.84 3.76
C LEU A 76 -7.49 17.37 4.12
N ALA A 77 -6.22 17.01 4.37
CA ALA A 77 -5.80 15.64 4.64
C ALA A 77 -5.81 15.26 6.13
N SER A 78 -6.17 16.20 7.03
CA SER A 78 -6.17 16.02 8.50
C SER A 78 -7.51 15.55 9.06
#